data_AF-A0A9P0E864-F1
#
_entry.id   AF-A0A9P0E864-F1
#
_cell.length_a   1.000
_cell.length_b   1.000
_cell.length_c   1.000
_cell.angle_alpha   90.00
_cell.angle_beta   90.00
_cell.angle_gamma   90.00
#
_symmetry.space_group_name_H-M   'P 1'
#
loop_
_entity.id
_entity.type
_entity.pdbx_description
1 polymer ?
#
loop_
_entity_poly.entity_id
_entity_poly.type
_entity_poly.pdbx_seq_one_letter_code
_entity_poly.pdbx_strand_id
1 'polypeptide(L)'
;MLRLGCVLPLIGAGLALRLVVLHTNDMHSRIDEIAASTAACRPPAPCYGGFARVAAVAASMRDNNTIFLNAGDNFQGTPFYFVFKWRIIAQLIDKLGIDVMKRYDELIRQQSTDRYLTSVDLLSKTLQLPPRISSLVYKDWQMITHDGVETVSENGI
;
A
#
# COMPACT_ATOMS: atom_id res chain seq x y z
N MET A 1 49.53 -31.59 -29.77
CA MET A 1 48.46 -30.58 -29.99
C MET A 1 47.71 -30.39 -28.67
N LEU A 2 48.10 -29.41 -27.85
CA LEU A 2 47.42 -29.10 -26.59
C LEU A 2 46.24 -28.17 -26.88
N ARG A 3 45.00 -28.63 -26.66
CA ARG A 3 43.82 -27.76 -26.75
C ARG A 3 43.73 -26.93 -25.48
N LEU A 4 44.01 -25.65 -25.61
CA LEU A 4 43.84 -24.63 -24.58
C LEU A 4 42.34 -24.45 -24.33
N GLY A 5 41.81 -25.07 -23.27
CA GLY A 5 40.45 -24.86 -22.81
C GLY A 5 40.34 -23.49 -22.17
N CYS A 6 39.76 -22.53 -22.88
CA CYS A 6 39.40 -21.22 -22.33
C CYS A 6 38.26 -21.43 -21.33
N VAL A 7 38.59 -21.42 -20.04
CA VAL A 7 37.58 -21.23 -18.99
C VAL A 7 37.21 -19.76 -19.05
N LEU A 8 36.11 -19.43 -19.73
CA LEU A 8 35.51 -18.11 -19.56
C LEU A 8 35.02 -18.02 -18.11
N PRO A 9 35.47 -17.02 -17.32
CA PRO A 9 34.81 -16.75 -16.05
C PRO A 9 33.39 -16.30 -16.41
N LEU A 10 32.39 -17.00 -15.85
CA LEU A 10 31.04 -16.48 -15.79
C LEU A 10 31.12 -15.22 -14.92
N ILE A 11 31.32 -14.07 -15.54
CA ILE A 11 31.18 -12.78 -14.86
C ILE A 11 29.72 -12.74 -14.45
N GLY A 12 29.46 -12.97 -13.16
CA GLY A 12 28.16 -12.77 -12.55
C GLY A 12 27.80 -11.31 -12.71
N ALA A 13 27.07 -10.99 -13.78
CA ALA A 13 26.31 -9.77 -13.85
C ALA A 13 25.28 -9.89 -12.72
N GLY A 14 25.55 -9.26 -11.57
CA GLY A 14 24.54 -9.11 -10.54
C GLY A 14 23.30 -8.53 -11.22
N LEU A 15 22.20 -9.27 -11.23
CA LEU A 15 20.94 -8.77 -11.75
C LEU A 15 20.63 -7.47 -11.00
N ALA A 16 20.66 -6.35 -11.71
CA ALA A 16 20.26 -5.07 -11.14
C ALA A 16 18.76 -5.14 -10.87
N LEU A 17 18.38 -5.27 -9.59
CA LEU A 17 16.98 -5.20 -9.18
C LEU A 17 16.50 -3.75 -9.33
N ARG A 18 15.52 -3.54 -10.20
CA ARG A 18 14.71 -2.32 -10.21
C ARG A 18 13.39 -2.63 -9.52
N LEU A 19 13.16 -2.00 -8.38
CA LEU A 19 11.93 -2.05 -7.61
C LEU A 19 11.26 -0.68 -7.64
N VAL A 20 9.99 -0.62 -8.02
CA VAL A 20 9.16 0.58 -7.96
C VAL A 20 8.32 0.51 -6.69
N VAL A 21 8.50 1.49 -5.80
CA VAL A 21 7.72 1.58 -4.56
C VAL A 21 6.73 2.72 -4.70
N LEU A 22 5.46 2.37 -4.87
CA LEU A 22 4.36 3.31 -4.72
C LEU A 22 3.96 3.35 -3.26
N HIS A 23 3.70 4.53 -2.70
CA HIS A 23 3.18 4.62 -1.35
C HIS A 23 2.15 5.74 -1.18
N THR A 24 1.22 5.53 -0.25
CA THR A 24 0.27 6.54 0.24
C THR A 24 0.24 6.51 1.76
N ASN A 25 -0.13 7.63 2.37
CA ASN A 25 -0.32 7.78 3.81
C ASN A 25 -1.30 8.95 4.06
N ASP A 26 -1.97 8.95 5.21
CA ASP A 26 -2.75 10.10 5.70
C ASP A 26 -3.80 10.59 4.69
N MET A 27 -4.46 9.63 4.03
CA MET A 27 -5.46 9.94 3.01
C MET A 27 -6.72 10.60 3.61
N HIS A 28 -6.95 10.49 4.92
CA HIS A 28 -7.88 11.31 5.69
C HIS A 28 -9.29 11.50 5.07
N SER A 29 -9.86 10.46 4.48
CA SER A 29 -11.14 10.52 3.74
C SER A 29 -11.20 11.58 2.63
N ARG A 30 -10.07 11.92 2.01
CA ARG A 30 -9.97 12.79 0.83
C ARG A 30 -10.39 12.02 -0.43
N ILE A 31 -11.64 11.58 -0.47
CA ILE A 31 -12.21 10.80 -1.59
C ILE A 31 -12.13 11.63 -2.87
N ASP A 32 -12.64 12.86 -2.79
CA ASP A 32 -12.61 13.84 -3.87
C ASP A 32 -11.30 14.60 -3.93
N GLU A 33 -11.08 15.26 -5.07
CA GLU A 33 -9.97 16.17 -5.27
C GLU A 33 -10.06 17.38 -4.34
N ILE A 34 -8.90 17.92 -4.00
CA ILE A 34 -8.74 19.04 -3.09
C ILE A 34 -8.05 20.21 -3.77
N ALA A 35 -8.30 21.41 -3.27
CA ALA A 35 -7.48 22.57 -3.60
C ALA A 35 -6.09 22.44 -2.96
N ALA A 36 -5.13 23.26 -3.41
CA ALA A 36 -3.79 23.33 -2.80
C ALA A 36 -3.82 23.67 -1.30
N SER A 37 -4.84 24.43 -0.85
CA SER A 37 -5.09 24.73 0.57
C SER A 37 -5.62 23.54 1.37
N THR A 38 -5.81 22.39 0.72
CA THR A 38 -6.44 21.19 1.26
C THR A 38 -7.95 21.37 1.54
N ALA A 39 -8.56 22.48 1.14
CA ALA A 39 -10.01 22.65 1.16
C ALA A 39 -10.69 21.93 -0.02
N ALA A 40 -12.02 22.00 -0.08
CA ALA A 40 -12.79 21.48 -1.21
C ALA A 40 -12.32 22.10 -2.54
N CYS A 41 -12.11 21.25 -3.55
CA CYS A 41 -11.84 21.67 -4.92
C CYS A 41 -12.99 22.52 -5.49
N ARG A 42 -12.65 23.65 -6.12
CA ARG A 42 -13.62 24.53 -6.80
C ARG A 42 -13.02 25.03 -8.12
N PRO A 43 -13.41 24.45 -9.27
CA PRO A 43 -13.02 24.96 -10.58
C PRO A 43 -13.43 26.44 -10.76
N PRO A 44 -12.68 27.25 -11.53
CA PRO A 44 -11.60 26.84 -12.44
C PRO A 44 -10.22 26.68 -11.77
N ALA A 45 -10.12 26.81 -10.44
CA ALA A 45 -8.85 26.60 -9.75
C ALA A 45 -8.38 25.14 -9.91
N PRO A 46 -7.05 24.88 -9.98
CA PRO A 46 -6.52 23.52 -10.05
C PRO A 46 -6.88 22.66 -8.84
N CYS A 47 -7.12 21.38 -9.09
CA CYS A 47 -7.46 20.39 -8.09
C CYS A 47 -6.49 19.21 -8.12
N TYR A 48 -6.29 18.59 -6.96
CA TYR A 48 -5.21 17.65 -6.69
C TYR A 48 -5.71 16.43 -5.92
N GLY A 49 -5.00 15.33 -6.03
CA GLY A 49 -5.29 14.11 -5.27
C GLY A 49 -6.65 13.51 -5.60
N GLY A 50 -7.33 12.99 -4.58
CA GLY A 50 -8.54 12.19 -4.73
C GLY A 50 -8.24 10.73 -5.05
N PHE A 51 -9.08 9.82 -4.53
CA PHE A 51 -8.87 8.37 -4.69
C PHE A 51 -8.88 7.94 -6.15
N ALA A 52 -9.73 8.55 -6.98
CA ALA A 52 -9.82 8.23 -8.40
C ALA A 52 -8.51 8.51 -9.16
N ARG A 53 -7.87 9.66 -8.87
CA ARG A 53 -6.61 10.05 -9.50
C ARG A 53 -5.45 9.19 -9.00
N VAL A 54 -5.43 8.89 -7.69
CA VAL A 54 -4.44 7.98 -7.10
C VAL A 54 -4.54 6.59 -7.74
N ALA A 55 -5.75 6.04 -7.87
CA ALA A 55 -5.97 4.76 -8.52
C ALA A 55 -5.49 4.76 -9.99
N ALA A 56 -5.79 5.82 -10.74
CA ALA A 56 -5.37 5.95 -12.13
C ALA A 56 -3.85 5.99 -12.27
N VAL A 57 -3.17 6.78 -11.43
CA VAL A 57 -1.70 6.88 -11.44
C VAL A 57 -1.07 5.56 -11.00
N ALA A 58 -1.56 4.93 -9.93
CA ALA A 58 -1.05 3.64 -9.46
C ALA A 58 -1.19 2.56 -10.54
N ALA A 59 -2.36 2.48 -11.19
CA ALA A 59 -2.58 1.55 -12.30
C ALA A 59 -1.64 1.83 -13.49
N SER A 60 -1.32 3.09 -13.78
CA SER A 60 -0.40 3.45 -14.88
C SER A 60 1.07 3.13 -14.59
N MET A 61 1.45 3.05 -13.31
CA MET A 61 2.83 2.80 -12.88
C MET A 61 3.09 1.33 -12.55
N ARG A 62 2.05 0.50 -12.47
CA ARG A 62 2.15 -0.92 -12.15
C ARG A 62 2.90 -1.70 -13.22
N ASP A 63 3.99 -2.34 -12.82
CA ASP A 63 4.73 -3.35 -13.56
C ASP A 63 5.01 -4.59 -12.69
N ASN A 64 5.77 -5.57 -13.22
CA ASN A 64 6.11 -6.80 -12.51
C ASN A 64 6.93 -6.57 -11.24
N ASN A 65 7.60 -5.43 -11.09
CA ASN A 65 8.47 -5.10 -9.96
C ASN A 65 7.95 -3.87 -9.20
N THR A 66 6.63 -3.68 -9.20
CA THR A 66 5.98 -2.60 -8.46
C THR A 66 5.32 -3.16 -7.20
N ILE A 67 5.63 -2.54 -6.07
CA ILE A 67 4.91 -2.72 -4.81
C ILE A 67 4.19 -1.42 -4.44
N PHE A 68 2.92 -1.52 -4.06
CA PHE A 68 2.10 -0.42 -3.60
C PHE A 68 1.76 -0.58 -2.11
N LEU A 69 2.29 0.33 -1.31
CA LEU A 69 2.17 0.36 0.14
C LEU A 69 1.22 1.47 0.61
N ASN A 70 0.53 1.25 1.72
CA ASN A 70 -0.22 2.30 2.43
C ASN A 70 0.17 2.33 3.91
N ALA A 71 0.56 3.49 4.42
CA ALA A 71 1.08 3.63 5.78
C ALA A 71 0.01 3.90 6.85
N GLY A 72 -1.28 3.92 6.49
CA GLY A 72 -2.40 4.16 7.43
C GLY A 72 -3.02 5.56 7.34
N ASP A 73 -3.87 5.85 8.32
CA ASP A 73 -4.66 7.09 8.51
C ASP A 73 -5.50 7.51 7.30
N ASN A 74 -6.25 6.55 6.76
CA ASN A 74 -7.09 6.78 5.58
C ASN A 74 -8.49 7.28 5.92
N PHE A 75 -8.97 7.11 7.16
CA PHE A 75 -10.40 7.17 7.45
C PHE A 75 -10.89 8.50 8.01
N GLN A 76 -10.31 9.10 9.05
CA GLN A 76 -10.86 10.37 9.58
C GLN A 76 -10.30 11.58 8.82
N GLY A 77 -11.12 12.56 8.43
CA GLY A 77 -10.59 13.86 7.95
C GLY A 77 -11.51 14.74 7.09
N THR A 78 -12.61 14.20 6.59
CA THR A 78 -13.63 14.96 5.84
C THR A 78 -15.06 14.60 6.29
N PRO A 79 -16.10 15.37 5.90
CA PRO A 79 -17.50 15.01 6.12
C PRO A 79 -17.88 13.60 5.62
N PHE A 80 -17.16 13.04 4.63
CA PHE A 80 -17.38 11.67 4.16
C PHE A 80 -17.29 10.66 5.31
N TYR A 81 -16.29 10.79 6.18
CA TYR A 81 -16.16 9.89 7.34
C TYR A 81 -17.32 10.04 8.33
N PHE A 82 -17.79 11.26 8.55
CA PHE A 82 -18.88 11.47 9.50
C PHE A 82 -20.19 10.83 9.02
N VAL A 83 -20.47 10.91 7.72
CA VAL A 83 -21.69 10.37 7.10
C VAL A 83 -21.59 8.86 6.85
N PHE A 84 -20.51 8.41 6.20
CA PHE A 84 -20.38 7.04 5.71
C PHE A 84 -19.53 6.13 6.60
N LYS A 85 -18.82 6.72 7.57
CA LYS A 85 -17.83 6.04 8.42
C LYS A 85 -16.80 5.32 7.55
N TRP A 86 -16.25 4.24 8.08
CA TRP A 86 -15.18 3.49 7.47
C TRP A 86 -15.60 2.68 6.21
N ARG A 87 -16.91 2.46 5.99
CA ARG A 87 -17.41 1.52 4.95
C ARG A 87 -17.03 1.93 3.53
N ILE A 88 -17.29 3.18 3.18
CA ILE A 88 -17.00 3.67 1.82
C ILE A 88 -15.50 3.74 1.56
N ILE A 89 -14.74 4.16 2.57
CA ILE A 89 -13.29 4.29 2.49
C ILE A 89 -12.63 2.92 2.33
N ALA A 90 -13.07 1.91 3.09
CA ALA A 90 -12.57 0.54 2.95
C ALA A 90 -12.77 0.00 1.52
N GLN A 91 -13.95 0.21 0.93
CA GLN A 91 -14.23 -0.20 -0.46
C GLN A 91 -13.37 0.55 -1.49
N LEU A 92 -13.03 1.82 -1.22
CA LEU A 92 -12.16 2.59 -2.10
C LEU A 92 -10.70 2.16 -1.98
N ILE A 93 -10.21 1.89 -0.76
CA ILE A 93 -8.87 1.34 -0.50
C ILE A 93 -8.69 -0.01 -1.21
N ASP A 94 -9.67 -0.91 -1.10
CA ASP A 94 -9.68 -2.22 -1.78
C ASP A 94 -9.55 -2.04 -3.31
N LYS A 95 -10.14 -0.98 -3.87
CA LYS A 95 -10.04 -0.63 -5.29
C LYS A 95 -8.74 0.06 -5.71
N LEU A 96 -7.92 0.55 -4.78
CA LEU A 96 -6.62 1.15 -5.11
C LEU A 96 -5.61 0.08 -5.56
N GLY A 97 -5.86 -1.20 -5.26
CA GLY A 97 -4.90 -2.27 -5.47
C GLY A 97 -3.66 -2.02 -4.62
N ILE A 98 -3.81 -1.89 -3.31
CA ILE A 98 -2.67 -1.81 -2.38
C ILE A 98 -2.24 -3.23 -2.04
N ASP A 99 -0.95 -3.52 -2.12
CA ASP A 99 -0.44 -4.84 -1.77
C ASP A 99 -0.38 -5.00 -0.25
N VAL A 100 0.12 -3.97 0.44
CA VAL A 100 0.29 -3.99 1.90
C VAL A 100 -0.14 -2.67 2.52
N MET A 101 -0.95 -2.76 3.58
CA MET A 101 -1.38 -1.61 4.36
C MET A 101 -1.02 -1.77 5.85
N LYS A 102 -0.42 -0.74 6.44
CA LYS A 102 -0.27 -0.63 7.89
C LYS A 102 -1.64 -0.31 8.50
N ARG A 103 -2.01 -1.03 9.55
CA ARG A 103 -3.29 -0.84 10.26
C ARG A 103 -3.34 0.41 11.15
N TYR A 104 -2.49 1.41 10.96
CA TYR A 104 -2.50 2.58 11.84
C TYR A 104 -3.71 3.46 11.51
N ASP A 105 -4.79 3.24 12.24
CA ASP A 105 -5.76 4.27 12.53
C ASP A 105 -6.09 4.07 14.02
N GLU A 106 -5.63 4.98 14.87
CA GLU A 106 -5.92 4.95 16.31
C GLU A 106 -7.43 4.86 16.61
N LEU A 107 -8.27 5.18 15.64
CA LEU A 107 -9.70 5.31 15.78
C LEU A 107 -10.48 4.09 15.31
N ILE A 108 -9.85 3.13 14.62
CA ILE A 108 -10.51 1.89 14.20
C ILE A 108 -10.04 0.73 15.09
N ARG A 109 -10.54 0.74 16.34
CA ARG A 109 -10.66 -0.46 17.19
C ARG A 109 -11.82 -1.37 16.75
N GLN A 110 -12.42 -1.16 15.58
CA GLN A 110 -13.58 -1.93 15.14
C GLN A 110 -13.15 -3.06 14.21
N GLN A 111 -13.28 -4.31 14.68
CA GLN A 111 -13.19 -5.55 13.89
C GLN A 111 -14.11 -5.58 12.64
N SER A 112 -14.94 -4.56 12.43
CA SER A 112 -15.93 -4.50 11.35
C SER A 112 -15.35 -4.05 10.01
N THR A 113 -14.22 -3.34 9.99
CA THR A 113 -13.55 -2.89 8.74
C THR A 113 -12.92 -4.04 7.97
N ASP A 114 -12.40 -5.05 8.67
CA ASP A 114 -11.62 -6.14 8.07
C ASP A 114 -12.46 -6.97 7.08
N ARG A 115 -13.79 -7.01 7.26
CA ARG A 115 -14.71 -7.66 6.31
C ARG A 115 -14.70 -7.00 4.92
N TYR A 116 -14.26 -5.75 4.82
CA TYR A 116 -14.33 -4.95 3.59
C TYR A 116 -12.95 -4.64 2.99
N LEU A 117 -11.86 -5.02 3.68
CA LEU A 117 -10.50 -4.98 3.16
C LEU A 117 -10.08 -6.42 2.83
N THR A 118 -10.69 -6.96 1.79
CA THR A 118 -10.51 -8.37 1.43
C THR A 118 -9.31 -8.59 0.52
N SER A 119 -8.86 -7.56 -0.19
CA SER A 119 -7.77 -7.66 -1.18
C SER A 119 -6.42 -7.14 -0.69
N VAL A 120 -6.30 -6.71 0.57
CA VAL A 120 -5.11 -6.02 1.08
C VAL A 120 -4.55 -6.76 2.29
N ASP A 121 -3.26 -7.10 2.25
CA ASP A 121 -2.59 -7.66 3.42
C ASP A 121 -2.33 -6.59 4.49
N LEU A 122 -2.75 -6.88 5.73
CA LEU A 122 -2.69 -5.93 6.85
C LEU A 122 -1.53 -6.26 7.80
N LEU A 123 -0.57 -5.34 7.91
CA LEU A 123 0.58 -5.47 8.82
C LEU A 123 0.41 -4.68 10.12
N SER A 124 0.83 -5.28 11.24
CA SER A 124 0.94 -4.61 12.53
C SER A 124 1.78 -5.41 13.54
N LYS A 125 2.91 -4.85 13.95
CA LYS A 125 3.83 -5.43 14.95
C LYS A 125 3.48 -5.07 16.41
N THR A 126 2.85 -3.92 16.63
CA THR A 126 2.64 -3.36 17.98
C THR A 126 1.28 -3.72 18.58
N LEU A 127 0.33 -4.20 17.76
CA LEU A 127 -1.02 -4.49 18.23
C LEU A 127 -1.10 -5.87 18.89
N GLN A 128 -0.98 -5.92 20.21
CA GLN A 128 -1.30 -7.09 21.02
C GLN A 128 -2.81 -7.32 21.02
N LEU A 129 -3.29 -8.08 20.04
CA LEU A 129 -4.68 -8.47 19.97
C LEU A 129 -4.99 -9.56 21.00
N PRO A 130 -6.21 -9.57 21.58
CA PRO A 130 -6.64 -10.69 22.41
C PRO A 130 -6.56 -12.00 21.61
N PRO A 131 -6.16 -13.12 22.23
CA PRO A 131 -5.77 -14.37 21.56
C PRO A 131 -6.84 -15.01 20.65
N ARG A 132 -8.08 -14.51 20.66
CA ARG A 132 -9.16 -15.00 19.77
C ARG A 132 -9.13 -14.40 18.35
N ILE A 133 -8.30 -13.38 18.08
CA ILE A 133 -8.38 -12.57 16.85
C ILE A 133 -7.00 -12.38 16.18
N SER A 134 -5.91 -12.84 16.81
CA SER A 134 -4.58 -12.27 16.57
C SER A 134 -3.78 -12.83 15.39
N SER A 135 -3.99 -14.07 14.93
CA SER A 135 -3.03 -14.71 14.00
C SER A 135 -3.53 -14.98 12.58
N LEU A 136 -4.85 -14.94 12.33
CA LEU A 136 -5.40 -15.30 11.00
C LEU A 136 -5.55 -14.10 10.05
N VAL A 137 -5.64 -12.89 10.58
CA VAL A 137 -5.94 -11.67 9.79
C VAL A 137 -4.70 -10.80 9.61
N TYR A 138 -3.66 -11.00 10.43
CA TYR A 138 -2.62 -10.02 10.63
C TYR A 138 -1.25 -10.63 10.76
N LYS A 139 -0.27 -9.99 10.12
CA LYS A 139 1.13 -10.44 10.14
C LYS A 139 2.03 -9.31 10.66
N ASP A 140 3.12 -9.69 11.30
CA ASP A 140 4.15 -8.73 11.72
C ASP A 140 4.97 -8.22 10.52
N TRP A 141 5.14 -9.09 9.53
CA TRP A 141 5.88 -8.87 8.30
C TRP A 141 5.27 -9.70 7.17
N GLN A 142 5.58 -9.34 5.93
CA GLN A 142 5.21 -10.12 4.75
C GLN A 142 6.35 -10.15 3.75
N MET A 143 6.66 -11.35 3.27
CA MET A 143 7.56 -11.56 2.15
C MET A 143 6.77 -11.46 0.85
N ILE A 144 7.26 -10.64 -0.07
CA ILE A 144 6.69 -10.45 -1.41
C ILE A 144 7.78 -10.79 -2.41
N THR A 145 7.49 -11.74 -3.30
CA THR A 145 8.44 -12.22 -4.31
C THR A 145 8.09 -11.63 -5.67
N HIS A 146 9.05 -10.93 -6.29
CA HIS A 146 8.95 -10.39 -7.65
C HIS A 146 10.12 -10.93 -8.49
N ASP A 147 9.83 -11.61 -9.61
CA ASP A 147 10.83 -12.19 -10.53
C ASP A 147 11.94 -13.02 -9.84
N GLY A 148 11.59 -13.74 -8.78
CA GLY A 148 12.54 -14.56 -8.00
C GLY A 148 13.41 -13.78 -7.01
N VAL A 149 13.19 -12.48 -6.88
CA VAL A 149 13.79 -11.63 -5.84
C VAL A 149 12.81 -11.47 -4.69
N GLU A 150 13.24 -11.89 -3.51
CA GLU A 150 12.47 -11.74 -2.28
C GLU A 150 12.64 -10.32 -1.74
N THR A 151 11.53 -9.60 -1.62
CA THR A 151 11.46 -8.34 -0.89
C THR A 151 10.73 -8.59 0.42
N VAL A 152 11.40 -8.33 1.53
CA VAL A 152 10.79 -8.42 2.85
C VAL A 152 10.23 -7.05 3.18
N SER A 153 8.90 -6.96 3.31
CA SER A 153 8.29 -5.79 3.94
C SER A 153 8.41 -5.94 5.46
N GLU A 154 9.57 -5.53 5.96
CA GLU A 154 9.86 -5.30 7.37
C GLU A 154 9.98 -3.78 7.58
N ASN A 155 9.21 -3.21 8.50
CA ASN A 155 9.48 -1.83 8.92
C ASN A 155 10.65 -1.82 9.90
N GLY A 156 11.79 -1.31 9.44
CA GLY A 156 12.96 -0.99 10.24
C GLY A 156 13.48 0.42 9.94
N ILE A 157 12.84 1.43 10.55
CA ILE A 157 13.44 2.59 11.24
C ILE A 157 12.51 2.92 12.42
#